data_AF-A0A6M1NMA2-F1
#
_entry.id   AF-A0A6M1NMA2-F1
#
_cell.length_a   1.000
_cell.length_b   1.000
_cell.length_c   1.000
_cell.angle_alpha   90.00
_cell.angle_beta   90.00
_cell.angle_gamma   90.00
#
_symmetry.space_group_name_H-M   'P 1'
#
loop_
_entity.id
_entity.type
_entity.pdbx_description
1 polymer ?
#
loop_
_entity_poly.entity_id
_entity_poly.type
_entity_poly.pdbx_seq_one_letter_code
_entity_poly.pdbx_strand_id
1 'polypeptide(L)'
;MPGRDAAAQNVADGIYITLLTINENPYVKVPFVYAPNAENKITKQDPPIILELGIMISAYYKDYIESLKAISKVIQKLADKRKSASLSFDCITICAG
;
A
#
# COMPACT_ATOMS: atom_id res chain seq x y z
N MET A 1 -17.81 25.45 2.76
CA MET A 1 -17.42 24.80 4.04
C MET A 1 -16.22 25.56 4.60
N PRO A 2 -16.31 26.09 5.83
CA PRO A 2 -15.16 26.65 6.53
C PRO A 2 -14.25 25.47 6.92
N GLY A 3 -12.95 25.56 6.60
CA GLY A 3 -12.01 24.44 6.75
C GLY A 3 -10.95 24.34 5.65
N ARG A 4 -10.92 25.29 4.70
CA ARG A 4 -9.89 25.38 3.64
C ARG A 4 -8.49 25.76 4.18
N ASP A 5 -8.41 26.14 5.46
CA ASP A 5 -7.20 26.63 6.12
C ASP A 5 -6.76 25.76 7.31
N ALA A 6 -7.05 24.45 7.30
CA ALA A 6 -6.20 23.50 8.03
C ALA A 6 -4.90 23.30 7.22
N ALA A 7 -4.17 24.39 7.00
CA ALA A 7 -2.83 24.34 6.46
C ALA A 7 -2.03 23.39 7.34
N ALA A 8 -1.45 22.38 6.72
CA ALA A 8 -0.67 21.35 7.37
C ALA A 8 0.60 21.97 7.98
N GLN A 9 0.46 22.63 9.13
CA GLN A 9 1.52 23.48 9.70
C GLN A 9 2.64 22.71 10.41
N ASN A 10 2.64 21.39 10.39
CA ASN A 10 3.72 20.57 10.96
C ASN A 10 3.85 19.21 10.25
N VAL A 11 3.97 19.19 8.92
CA VAL A 11 4.35 17.96 8.21
C VAL A 11 5.87 17.86 8.33
N ALA A 12 6.34 16.90 9.14
CA ALA A 12 7.77 16.62 9.24
C ALA A 12 8.32 16.15 7.89
N ASP A 13 9.59 16.44 7.60
CA ASP A 13 10.20 15.94 6.37
C ASP A 13 10.20 14.39 6.38
N GLY A 14 9.64 13.77 5.35
CA GLY A 14 9.45 12.32 5.35
C GLY A 14 8.67 11.73 4.18
N ILE A 15 8.54 10.40 4.23
CA ILE A 15 7.78 9.60 3.27
C ILE A 15 6.49 9.16 3.95
N TYR A 16 5.38 9.38 3.27
CA TYR A 16 4.04 9.10 3.75
C TYR A 16 3.43 8.00 2.88
N ILE A 17 2.91 6.97 3.54
CA ILE A 17 2.25 5.84 2.90
C ILE A 17 0.79 5.88 3.32
N THR A 18 -0.09 6.07 2.35
CA THR A 18 -1.54 6.17 2.57
C THR A 18 -2.23 4.99 1.90
N LEU A 19 -3.06 4.28 2.64
CA LEU A 19 -3.95 3.27 2.09
C LEU A 19 -5.19 3.96 1.52
N LEU A 20 -5.36 3.87 0.20
CA LEU A 20 -6.48 4.51 -0.52
C LEU A 20 -7.70 3.60 -0.59
N THR A 21 -7.49 2.35 -0.96
CA THR A 21 -8.58 1.39 -1.21
C THR A 21 -8.22 0.00 -0.70
N ILE A 22 -9.24 -0.71 -0.24
CA ILE A 22 -9.18 -2.13 0.11
C ILE A 22 -10.32 -2.79 -0.64
N ASN A 23 -10.00 -3.58 -1.66
CA ASN A 23 -10.99 -4.30 -2.45
C ASN A 23 -10.75 -5.79 -2.32
N GLU A 24 -11.80 -6.58 -2.15
CA GLU A 24 -11.68 -8.03 -2.33
C GLU A 24 -11.51 -8.33 -3.82
N ASN A 25 -10.53 -9.15 -4.19
CA ASN A 25 -10.36 -9.56 -5.58
C ASN A 25 -11.17 -10.85 -5.85
N PRO A 26 -12.31 -10.78 -6.56
CA PRO A 26 -13.20 -11.92 -6.74
C PRO A 26 -12.64 -12.95 -7.74
N TYR A 27 -11.62 -12.58 -8.53
CA TYR A 27 -11.05 -13.42 -9.59
C TYR A 27 -9.96 -14.37 -9.08
N VAL A 28 -9.42 -14.14 -7.89
CA VAL A 28 -8.37 -14.98 -7.29
C VAL A 28 -8.98 -16.00 -6.32
N LYS A 29 -10.26 -16.39 -6.46
CA LYS A 29 -10.87 -17.40 -5.58
C LYS A 29 -10.14 -18.74 -5.71
N VAL A 30 -9.22 -19.01 -4.79
CA VAL A 30 -8.51 -20.28 -4.69
C VAL A 30 -9.42 -21.28 -3.99
N PRO A 31 -9.57 -22.51 -4.51
CA PRO A 31 -10.25 -23.57 -3.78
C PRO A 31 -9.60 -23.75 -2.41
N PHE A 32 -10.31 -23.44 -1.34
CA PHE A 32 -9.81 -23.61 0.02
C PHE A 32 -10.18 -24.99 0.54
N VAL A 33 -9.17 -25.76 0.97
CA VAL A 33 -9.34 -27.07 1.58
C VAL A 33 -8.99 -26.94 3.06
N TYR A 34 -9.89 -27.41 3.94
CA TYR A 34 -9.65 -27.40 5.37
C TYR A 34 -8.42 -28.23 5.73
N ALA A 35 -7.48 -27.64 6.46
CA ALA A 35 -6.32 -28.35 6.97
C ALA A 35 -6.68 -29.14 8.24
N PRO A 36 -6.11 -30.35 8.47
CA PRO A 36 -6.24 -31.04 9.75
C PRO A 36 -5.62 -30.20 10.86
N ASN A 37 -6.25 -30.19 12.03
CA ASN A 37 -5.67 -29.56 13.22
C ASN A 37 -4.57 -30.45 13.84
N ALA A 38 -3.96 -30.00 14.95
CA ALA A 38 -2.92 -30.74 15.67
C ALA A 38 -3.36 -32.14 16.17
N GLU A 39 -4.67 -32.40 16.25
CA GLU A 39 -5.26 -33.69 16.62
C GLU A 39 -5.67 -34.53 15.39
N ASN A 40 -5.25 -34.15 14.18
CA ASN A 40 -5.65 -34.78 12.92
C ASN A 40 -7.16 -34.73 12.61
N LYS A 41 -7.90 -33.80 13.20
CA LYS A 41 -9.33 -33.59 12.93
C LYS A 41 -9.53 -32.43 11.95
N ILE A 42 -10.43 -32.61 10.99
CA ILE A 42 -10.88 -31.54 10.11
C ILE A 42 -11.94 -30.73 10.85
N THR A 43 -11.67 -29.45 11.08
CA THR A 43 -12.62 -28.49 11.67
C THR A 43 -12.91 -27.40 10.65
N LYS A 44 -14.12 -26.84 10.69
CA LYS A 44 -14.52 -25.75 9.79
C LYS A 44 -13.65 -24.53 10.10
N GLN A 45 -12.94 -24.03 9.09
CA GLN A 45 -12.10 -22.83 9.17
C GLN A 45 -12.74 -21.73 8.30
N ASP A 46 -12.50 -20.47 8.62
CA ASP A 46 -12.90 -19.40 7.70
C ASP A 46 -11.95 -19.39 6.50
N PRO A 47 -12.46 -19.38 5.26
CA PRO A 47 -11.60 -19.35 4.09
C PRO A 47 -10.81 -18.03 4.04
N PRO A 48 -9.58 -18.04 3.51
CA PRO A 48 -8.79 -16.84 3.36
C PRO A 48 -9.46 -15.87 2.37
N ILE A 49 -9.42 -14.58 2.68
CA ILE A 49 -9.87 -13.52 1.79
C ILE A 49 -8.65 -12.91 1.10
N ILE A 50 -8.73 -12.73 -0.21
CA ILE A 50 -7.66 -12.09 -0.99
C ILE A 50 -8.05 -10.64 -1.23
N LEU A 51 -7.24 -9.74 -0.70
CA LEU A 51 -7.45 -8.30 -0.79
C LEU A 51 -6.43 -7.68 -1.74
N GLU A 52 -6.93 -6.79 -2.58
CA GLU A 52 -6.18 -5.87 -3.40
C GLU A 52 -6.12 -4.50 -2.69
N LEU A 53 -4.91 -4.04 -2.42
CA LEU A 53 -4.66 -2.81 -1.67
C LEU A 53 -4.15 -1.73 -2.63
N GLY A 54 -4.89 -0.63 -2.73
CA GLY A 54 -4.43 0.58 -3.42
C GLY A 54 -3.66 1.45 -2.44
N ILE A 55 -2.35 1.63 -2.67
CA ILE A 55 -1.48 2.42 -1.79
C ILE A 55 -0.93 3.62 -2.56
N MET A 56 -0.99 4.80 -1.92
CA MET A 56 -0.33 6.00 -2.40
C MET A 56 0.90 6.27 -1.53
N ILE A 57 2.03 6.55 -2.19
CA ILE A 57 3.27 6.94 -1.52
C ILE A 57 3.57 8.38 -1.93
N SER A 58 3.69 9.26 -0.95
CA SER A 58 4.10 10.65 -1.14
C SER A 58 5.36 10.95 -0.34
N ALA A 59 6.12 11.95 -0.79
CA ALA A 59 7.27 12.47 -0.09
C ALA A 59 7.04 13.96 0.15
N TYR A 60 7.26 14.40 1.39
CA TYR A 60 7.20 15.79 1.76
C TYR A 60 8.55 16.17 2.35
N TYR A 61 9.32 16.96 1.62
CA TYR A 61 10.57 17.54 2.10
C TYR A 61 10.58 19.02 1.74
N LYS A 62 11.25 19.84 2.57
CA LYS A 62 11.49 21.26 2.26
C LYS A 62 12.16 21.49 0.90
N ASP A 63 13.04 20.57 0.47
CA ASP A 63 13.66 20.60 -0.85
C ASP A 63 12.96 19.59 -1.78
N TYR A 64 12.51 20.10 -2.93
CA TYR A 64 11.91 19.31 -3.99
C TYR A 64 12.85 18.21 -4.51
N ILE A 65 14.15 18.49 -4.62
CA ILE A 65 15.14 17.52 -5.09
C ILE A 65 15.27 16.36 -4.11
N GLU A 66 15.21 16.63 -2.81
CA GLU A 66 15.24 15.59 -1.78
C GLU A 66 13.96 14.73 -1.80
N SER A 67 12.81 15.35 -2.07
CA SER A 67 11.55 14.61 -2.31
C SER A 67 11.67 13.64 -3.49
N LEU A 68 12.24 14.09 -4.61
CA LEU A 68 12.46 13.23 -5.79
C LEU A 68 13.45 12.09 -5.50
N LYS A 69 14.55 12.36 -4.80
CA LYS A 69 15.51 11.32 -4.38
C LYS A 69 14.86 10.29 -3.47
N ALA A 70 14.01 10.73 -2.54
CA ALA A 70 13.28 9.85 -1.63
C ALA A 70 12.31 8.93 -2.40
N ILE A 71 11.50 9.48 -3.31
CA ILE A 71 10.59 8.70 -4.16
C ILE A 71 11.36 7.72 -5.04
N SER A 72 12.47 8.15 -5.65
CA SER A 72 13.32 7.29 -6.47
C SER A 72 13.83 6.06 -5.68
N LYS A 73 14.29 6.26 -4.44
CA LYS A 73 14.72 5.17 -3.56
C LYS A 73 13.58 4.22 -3.19
N VAL A 74 12.36 4.74 -2.98
CA VAL A 74 11.19 3.89 -2.69
C VAL A 74 10.87 3.01 -3.90
N ILE A 75 10.83 3.58 -5.10
CA ILE A 75 10.57 2.84 -6.34
C ILE A 75 11.61 1.73 -6.53
N GLN A 76 12.90 2.02 -6.31
CA GLN A 76 13.96 1.00 -6.37
C GLN A 76 13.74 -0.13 -5.36
N LYS A 77 13.47 0.20 -4.09
CA LYS A 77 13.19 -0.82 -3.06
C LYS A 77 11.97 -1.68 -3.39
N LEU A 78 10.92 -1.07 -3.94
CA LEU A 78 9.72 -1.79 -4.36
C LEU A 78 10.01 -2.72 -5.55
N ALA A 79 10.80 -2.27 -6.52
CA ALA A 79 11.24 -3.08 -7.64
C ALA A 79 12.07 -4.29 -7.18
N ASP A 80 13.00 -4.10 -6.24
CA ASP A 80 13.81 -5.18 -5.67
C ASP A 80 12.96 -6.22 -4.90
N LYS A 81 11.87 -5.78 -4.28
CA LYS A 81 10.94 -6.62 -3.52
C LYS A 81 9.84 -7.26 -4.36
N ARG A 82 9.80 -7.01 -5.68
CA ARG A 82 8.77 -7.51 -6.61
C ARG A 82 8.63 -9.04 -6.64
N LYS A 83 9.61 -9.82 -6.16
CA LYS A 83 9.46 -11.27 -5.96
C LYS A 83 8.38 -11.65 -4.92
N SER A 84 8.00 -10.74 -4.02
CA SER A 84 7.03 -10.97 -2.95
C SER A 84 5.70 -10.24 -3.14
N ALA A 85 5.57 -9.40 -4.18
CA ALA A 85 4.36 -8.60 -4.43
C ALA A 85 4.19 -8.30 -5.93
N SER A 86 2.98 -8.51 -6.44
CA SER A 86 2.53 -7.94 -7.72
C SER A 86 2.28 -6.44 -7.50
N LEU A 87 3.07 -5.59 -8.14
CA LEU A 87 2.96 -4.13 -8.07
C LEU A 87 2.61 -3.59 -9.45
N SER A 88 1.45 -2.93 -9.59
CA SER A 88 1.14 -2.02 -10.71
C SER A 88 1.39 -0.57 -10.26
N PHE A 89 1.90 0.26 -11.16
CA PHE A 89 2.15 1.68 -10.91
C PHE A 89 1.22 2.48 -11.83
N ASP A 90 0.07 2.92 -11.31
CA ASP A 90 -0.99 3.47 -12.17
C ASP A 90 -1.03 5.01 -12.24
N CYS A 91 -0.33 5.76 -11.38
CA CYS A 91 -0.16 7.21 -11.56
C CYS A 91 0.91 7.80 -10.63
N ILE A 92 1.80 8.66 -11.15
CA ILE A 92 2.63 9.55 -10.33
C ILE A 92 2.04 10.96 -10.45
N THR A 93 1.40 11.43 -9.39
CA THR A 93 0.97 12.84 -9.29
C THR A 93 2.01 13.61 -8.49
N ILE A 94 2.70 14.54 -9.14
CA ILE A 94 3.66 15.44 -8.49
C ILE A 94 2.94 16.77 -8.24
N CYS A 95 2.66 17.08 -6.98
CA CYS A 95 2.16 18.40 -6.59
C CYS A 95 3.35 19.24 -6.10
N ALA A 96 3.68 20.30 -6.84
CA ALA A 96 4.60 21.35 -6.39
C ALA A 96 3.79 22.38 -5.57
N GLY A 97 4.25 22.68 -4.35
CA GLY A 97 3.75 23.77 -3.52
C GLY A 97 4.47 25.08 -3.81
#